data_AF-A0A7J2T9D4-F1
#
_entry.id   AF-A0A7J2T9D4-F1
#
_cell.length_a   1.000
_cell.length_b   1.000
_cell.length_c   1.000
_cell.angle_alpha   90.00
_cell.angle_beta   90.00
_cell.angle_gamma   90.00
#
_symmetry.space_group_name_H-M   'P 1'
#
loop_
_entity.id
_entity.type
_entity.pdbx_description
1 polymer ?
#
loop_
_entity_poly.entity_id
_entity_poly.type
_entity_poly.pdbx_seq_one_letter_code
_entity_poly.pdbx_strand_id
1 'polypeptide(L)' 'MDESDNRKKPSFLRNDYKCLREILLDHELAALGDAYVNFAYSLAISAKRGQPSGAKVSDHILAEALKKACLREHMPKRVS' A
#
# COMPACT_ATOMS: atom_id res chain seq x y z
N MET A 1 9.85 37.12 -19.07
CA MET A 1 10.67 35.89 -19.09
C MET A 1 10.02 34.95 -18.10
N ASP A 2 9.20 34.02 -18.61
CA ASP A 2 8.39 33.13 -17.78
C ASP A 2 9.22 31.94 -17.30
N GLU A 3 9.44 31.88 -15.99
CA GLU A 3 10.09 30.80 -15.28
C GLU A 3 9.07 29.66 -15.09
N SER A 4 8.95 28.82 -16.12
CA SER A 4 8.08 27.65 -16.08
C SER A 4 8.76 26.54 -15.25
N ASP A 5 8.43 26.50 -13.97
CA ASP A 5 8.83 25.50 -12.96
C ASP A 5 8.49 24.06 -13.41
N ASN A 6 9.47 23.41 -14.06
CA ASN A 6 9.40 22.04 -14.56
C ASN A 6 9.65 21.02 -13.43
N ARG A 7 8.82 21.00 -12.38
CA ARG A 7 8.83 19.89 -11.41
C ARG A 7 8.21 18.68 -12.07
N LYS A 8 9.04 17.89 -12.76
CA LYS A 8 8.67 16.53 -13.18
C LYS A 8 8.13 15.80 -11.96
N LYS A 9 6.84 15.44 -11.97
CA LYS A 9 6.26 14.60 -10.92
C LYS A 9 7.13 13.33 -10.78
N PRO A 10 7.44 12.91 -9.55
CA PRO A 10 8.19 11.69 -9.33
C PRO A 10 7.46 10.53 -9.98
N SER A 11 8.22 9.54 -10.46
CA SER A 11 7.73 8.44 -11.32
C SER A 11 6.52 7.70 -10.73
N PHE A 12 6.48 7.51 -9.41
CA PHE A 12 5.38 6.83 -8.70
C PHE A 12 4.10 7.67 -8.51
N LEU A 13 4.13 8.98 -8.83
CA LEU A 13 2.95 9.86 -8.86
C LEU A 13 2.41 10.05 -10.28
N ARG A 14 2.98 9.34 -11.26
CA ARG A 14 2.45 9.32 -12.62
C ARG A 14 1.37 8.23 -12.70
N ASN A 15 0.18 8.64 -13.12
CA ASN A 15 -0.95 7.73 -13.24
C ASN A 15 -0.93 7.04 -14.61
N ASP A 16 0.11 6.25 -14.87
CA ASP A 16 0.33 5.57 -16.15
C ASP A 16 -0.29 4.15 -16.17
N TYR A 17 -0.99 3.75 -15.10
CA TYR A 17 -1.67 2.46 -14.99
C TYR A 17 -2.92 2.39 -15.87
N LYS A 18 -3.03 1.34 -16.67
CA LYS A 18 -4.13 1.10 -17.61
C LYS A 18 -5.29 0.33 -16.99
N CYS A 19 -5.04 -0.42 -15.92
CA CYS A 19 -6.07 -1.16 -15.21
C CYS A 19 -5.69 -1.42 -13.74
N LEU A 20 -6.69 -1.77 -12.92
CA LEU A 20 -6.52 -2.09 -11.51
C LEU A 20 -5.49 -3.19 -11.26
N ARG A 21 -5.39 -4.18 -12.17
CA ARG A 21 -4.40 -5.26 -12.06
C ARG A 21 -2.96 -4.73 -12.08
N GLU A 22 -2.66 -3.72 -12.88
CA GLU A 22 -1.32 -3.13 -12.92
C GLU A 22 -0.97 -2.43 -11.61
N ILE A 23 -1.95 -1.72 -11.01
CA ILE A 23 -1.80 -1.08 -9.69
C ILE A 23 -1.54 -2.14 -8.61
N LEU A 24 -2.33 -3.22 -8.60
CA LEU A 24 -2.21 -4.30 -7.61
C LEU A 24 -0.92 -5.13 -7.74
N LEU A 25 -0.20 -5.02 -8.87
CA LEU A 25 1.04 -5.73 -9.14
C LEU A 25 2.28 -4.84 -9.03
N ASP A 26 2.10 -3.55 -8.74
CA ASP A 26 3.22 -2.64 -8.53
C ASP A 26 3.88 -2.91 -7.17
N HIS A 27 5.08 -3.49 -7.21
CA HIS A 27 5.83 -3.86 -6.02
C HIS A 27 6.32 -2.66 -5.20
N GLU A 28 6.68 -1.54 -5.85
CA GLU A 28 7.15 -0.34 -5.17
C GLU A 28 5.99 0.35 -4.45
N LEU A 29 4.82 0.42 -5.11
CA LEU A 29 3.60 0.93 -4.51
C LEU A 29 3.12 0.05 -3.36
N ALA A 30 3.22 -1.29 -3.51
CA ALA A 30 2.90 -2.23 -2.44
C ALA A 30 3.84 -2.09 -1.23
N ALA A 31 5.15 -1.88 -1.44
CA ALA A 31 6.11 -1.67 -0.37
C ALA A 31 5.83 -0.38 0.42
N LEU A 32 5.46 0.70 -0.28
CA LEU A 32 5.02 1.94 0.36
C LEU A 32 3.72 1.73 1.17
N GLY A 33 2.75 1.02 0.58
CA GLY A 33 1.50 0.66 1.23
C GLY A 33 1.70 -0.17 2.50
N ASP A 34 2.61 -1.15 2.47
CA ASP A 34 2.95 -1.97 3.65
C ASP A 34 3.50 -1.11 4.79
N ALA A 35 4.38 -0.14 4.49
CA ALA A 35 4.87 0.79 5.49
C ALA A 35 3.75 1.63 6.11
N TYR A 36 2.80 2.13 5.31
CA TYR A 36 1.66 2.90 5.80
C TYR A 36 0.72 2.08 6.70
N VAL A 37 0.39 0.86 6.27
CA VAL A 37 -0.46 -0.03 7.04
C VAL A 37 0.21 -0.42 8.37
N ASN A 38 1.50 -0.74 8.34
CA ASN A 38 2.26 -1.07 9.56
C ASN A 38 2.38 0.14 10.50
N PHE A 39 2.54 1.35 9.97
CA PHE A 39 2.55 2.57 10.79
C PHE A 39 1.20 2.81 11.46
N ALA A 40 0.11 2.79 10.71
CA ALA A 40 -1.24 2.95 11.26
C ALA A 40 -1.56 1.87 12.31
N TYR A 41 -1.17 0.62 12.06
CA TYR A 41 -1.34 -0.47 13.00
C TYR A 41 -0.52 -0.27 14.29
N SER A 42 0.75 0.14 14.15
CA SER A 42 1.62 0.47 15.28
C SER A 42 1.02 1.57 16.15
N LEU A 43 0.45 2.62 15.56
CA LEU A 43 -0.26 3.67 16.30
C LEU A 43 -1.47 3.14 17.06
N ALA A 44 -2.30 2.31 16.41
CA ALA A 44 -3.49 1.72 17.04
C ALA A 44 -3.12 0.83 18.23
N ILE A 45 -2.08 0.00 18.08
CA ILE A 45 -1.57 -0.85 19.17
C ILE A 45 -0.95 -0.01 20.29
N SER A 46 -0.21 1.05 19.94
CA SER A 46 0.37 1.96 20.92
C SER A 46 -0.71 2.63 21.77
N ALA A 47 -1.75 3.16 21.13
CA ALA A 47 -2.90 3.77 21.80
C ALA A 47 -3.63 2.76 22.70
N LYS A 48 -3.85 1.53 22.21
CA LYS A 48 -4.50 0.46 22.97
C LYS A 48 -3.70 0.04 24.20
N ARG A 49 -2.36 0.04 24.12
CA ARG A 49 -1.45 -0.41 25.19
C ARG A 49 -1.02 0.72 26.13
N GLY A 50 -1.21 1.99 25.76
CA GLY A 50 -0.74 3.14 26.52
C GLY A 50 0.78 3.36 26.46
N GLN A 51 1.50 2.72 25.54
CA GLN A 51 2.94 2.88 25.37
C GLN A 51 3.34 2.76 23.90
N PRO A 52 4.40 3.47 23.44
CA PRO A 52 4.89 3.37 22.07
C PRO A 52 5.25 1.92 21.70
N SER A 53 4.72 1.44 20.58
CA SER A 53 4.92 0.07 20.10
C SER A 53 5.02 0.05 18.58
N GLY A 54 6.09 -0.57 18.07
CA GLY A 54 6.19 -0.94 16.66
C GLY A 54 5.63 -2.35 16.45
N ALA A 55 4.68 -2.47 15.52
CA ALA A 55 4.05 -3.75 15.20
C ALA A 55 3.84 -3.88 13.69
N LYS A 56 4.05 -5.09 13.17
CA LYS A 56 3.70 -5.46 11.80
C LYS A 56 2.35 -6.17 11.77
N VAL A 57 1.54 -5.86 10.75
CA VAL A 57 0.33 -6.62 10.46
C VAL A 57 0.74 -7.97 9.88
N SER A 58 0.05 -9.04 10.27
CA SER A 58 0.33 -10.37 9.73
C SER A 58 -0.22 -10.52 8.33
N ASP A 59 0.51 -11.27 7.48
CA ASP A 59 0.09 -11.57 6.10
C ASP A 59 -1.30 -12.20 6.03
N HIS A 60 -1.66 -13.02 7.02
CA HIS A 60 -3.00 -13.61 7.12
C HIS A 60 -4.09 -12.53 7.28
N ILE A 61 -3.88 -11.53 8.14
CA ILE A 61 -4.84 -10.44 8.33
C ILE A 61 -4.96 -9.59 7.06
N LEU A 62 -3.83 -9.29 6.40
CA LEU A 62 -3.85 -8.56 5.12
C LEU A 62 -4.58 -9.34 4.03
N ALA A 63 -4.36 -10.65 3.93
CA ALA A 63 -5.05 -11.51 2.99
C ALA A 63 -6.57 -11.57 3.25
N GLU A 64 -6.99 -11.66 4.51
CA GLU A 64 -8.41 -11.61 4.88
C GLU A 64 -9.03 -10.24 4.60
N ALA A 65 -8.31 -9.14 4.83
CA ALA A 65 -8.77 -7.80 4.48
C ALA A 65 -8.99 -7.65 2.96
N LEU A 66 -8.08 -8.18 2.14
CA LEU A 66 -8.22 -8.19 0.68
C LEU A 66 -9.43 -9.01 0.20
N LYS A 67 -9.71 -10.15 0.86
CA LYS A 67 -10.92 -10.94 0.57
C LYS A 67 -12.18 -10.17 0.92
N LYS A 68 -12.23 -9.54 2.10
CA LYS A 68 -13.37 -8.72 2.55
C LYS A 68 -13.59 -7.48 1.70
N ALA A 69 -12.53 -6.93 1.11
CA ALA A 69 -12.59 -5.82 0.18
C ALA A 69 -12.95 -6.24 -1.27
N CYS A 70 -13.25 -7.52 -1.52
CA CYS A 70 -13.49 -8.07 -2.86
C CYS A 70 -12.33 -7.84 -3.86
N LEU A 71 -11.11 -7.58 -3.38
CA LEU A 71 -9.95 -7.32 -4.24
C LEU A 71 -9.21 -8.61 -4.64
N ARG A 72 -9.46 -9.70 -3.94
CA ARG A 72 -8.78 -10.99 -4.15
C ARG A 72 -8.97 -11.55 -5.57
N GLU A 73 -10.10 -11.28 -6.20
CA GLU A 73 -10.43 -11.74 -7.56
C GLU A 73 -9.62 -11.03 -8.65
N HIS A 74 -9.15 -9.81 -8.37
CA HIS A 74 -8.32 -9.04 -9.29
C HIS A 74 -6.84 -9.44 -9.22
N MET A 75 -6.41 -10.06 -8.12
CA MET A 75 -5.04 -10.56 -7.97
C MET A 75 -4.83 -11.84 -8.82
N PRO A 76 -3.62 -12.04 -9.39
CA PRO A 76 -3.32 -13.30 -10.07
C PRO A 76 -3.50 -14.48 -9.11
N LYS A 77 -3.90 -15.63 -9.66
CA LYS A 77 -3.86 -16.89 -8.91
C LYS A 77 -2.39 -17.15 -8.57
N ARG A 78 -2.12 -17.59 -7.33
CA ARG A 78 -0.76 -18.01 -6.96
C ARG A 78 -0.35 -19.09 -7.97
N VAL A 79 0.79 -18.88 -8.63
CA VAL A 79 1.52 -19.97 -9.25
C VAL A 79 2.01 -20.87 -8.12
N SER A 80 1.59 -22.14 -8.16
CA SER A 80 2.09 -23.19 -7.27
C SER A 80 3.52 -23.57 -7.66
#